data_AF-A0A966M845-F1
#
_entry.id   AF-A0A966M845-F1
#
_cell.length_a   1.000
_cell.length_b   1.000
_cell.length_c   1.000
_cell.angle_alpha   90.00
_cell.angle_beta   90.00
_cell.angle_gamma   90.00
#
_symmetry.space_group_name_H-M   'P 1'
#
loop_
_entity.id
_entity.type
_entity.pdbx_description
1 polymer ?
#
loop_
_entity_poly.entity_id
_entity_poly.type
_entity_poly.pdbx_seq_one_letter_code
_entity_poly.pdbx_strand_id
1 'polypeptide(L)'
;MKISKYPFAVLSAALFTVMLVTPITSISNLIWLSSVDMPVTFISSLEVILFDFQRLGFPLFAVFTIAFAIAFTVAGLLSRFTKYGGNNLYALAGAAAIGVALILMVELLFQTQLLGGNRTFVGKIFHWIAGFFGGYFFYNLISTERTYTFVVRFFGIFYAYVLLGLVLSWVFTPSAAAANFGFILNDLSDSAQNALLRDFTSFFVATFIFSILGVITLNPAWFFSVGIIYYGAALFNLLAIYAHGTSYNQIYVGEIILGTLPTLLALTIIY
;
A
#
# COMPACT_ATOMS: atom_id res chain seq x y z
N MET A 1 13.49 10.49 21.02
CA MET A 1 13.09 11.69 20.24
C MET A 1 11.58 11.88 20.34
N LYS A 2 11.10 13.11 20.60
CA LYS A 2 9.69 13.47 20.39
C LYS A 2 9.51 13.72 18.89
N ILE A 3 8.59 13.00 18.25
CA ILE A 3 8.35 13.10 16.81
C ILE A 3 7.04 13.85 16.57
N SER A 4 6.95 14.58 15.45
CA SER A 4 5.67 15.10 14.97
C SER A 4 4.75 13.92 14.62
N LYS A 5 3.89 13.54 15.57
CA LYS A 5 2.97 12.40 15.41
C LYS A 5 1.83 12.68 14.43
N TYR A 6 1.50 13.95 14.19
CA TYR A 6 0.34 14.34 13.40
C TYR A 6 0.44 13.96 11.92
N PRO A 7 1.53 14.26 11.16
CA PRO A 7 1.62 13.88 9.76
C PRO A 7 1.57 12.35 9.57
N PHE A 8 2.32 11.60 10.38
CA PHE A 8 2.32 10.13 10.31
C PHE A 8 0.99 9.52 10.76
N ALA A 9 0.27 10.15 11.69
CA ALA A 9 -1.07 9.73 12.06
C ALA A 9 -2.08 9.95 10.92
N VAL A 10 -2.01 11.07 10.20
CA VAL A 10 -2.85 11.32 9.01
C VAL A 10 -2.55 10.26 7.94
N LEU A 11 -1.27 10.04 7.62
CA LEU A 11 -0.88 9.05 6.61
C LEU A 11 -1.31 7.64 7.03
N SER A 12 -1.11 7.26 8.27
CA SER A 12 -1.52 5.95 8.79
C SER A 12 -3.04 5.77 8.76
N ALA A 13 -3.81 6.81 9.10
CA ALA A 13 -5.27 6.81 9.00
C ALA A 13 -5.74 6.67 7.55
N ALA A 14 -5.13 7.40 6.62
CA ALA A 14 -5.45 7.31 5.20
C ALA A 14 -5.17 5.91 4.65
N LEU A 15 -4.00 5.33 4.94
CA LEU A 15 -3.65 3.98 4.50
C LEU A 15 -4.60 2.93 5.09
N PHE A 16 -4.95 3.06 6.37
CA PHE A 16 -5.94 2.19 7.00
C PHE A 16 -7.32 2.30 6.35
N THR A 17 -7.79 3.52 6.03
CA THR A 17 -9.05 3.69 5.32
C THR A 17 -8.99 3.14 3.89
N VAL A 18 -7.87 3.26 3.18
CA VAL A 18 -7.66 2.60 1.88
C VAL A 18 -7.86 1.10 1.99
N MET A 19 -7.24 0.46 2.99
CA MET A 19 -7.38 -0.99 3.24
C MET A 19 -8.83 -1.42 3.49
N LEU A 20 -9.67 -0.53 4.02
CA LEU A 20 -11.10 -0.80 4.20
C LEU A 20 -11.93 -0.49 2.94
N VAL A 21 -11.60 0.58 2.21
CA VAL A 21 -12.37 1.06 1.06
C VAL A 21 -12.17 0.20 -0.19
N THR A 22 -10.95 -0.26 -0.47
CA THR A 22 -10.69 -1.01 -1.72
C THR A 22 -11.43 -2.35 -1.76
N PRO A 23 -11.55 -3.16 -0.69
CA PRO A 23 -12.36 -4.38 -0.75
C PRO A 23 -13.85 -4.08 -0.90
N ILE A 24 -14.37 -3.03 -0.26
CA ILE A 24 -15.78 -2.60 -0.43
C ILE A 24 -16.05 -2.31 -1.91
N THR A 25 -15.16 -1.56 -2.55
CA THR A 25 -15.27 -1.21 -3.96
C THR A 25 -15.16 -2.44 -4.86
N SER A 26 -14.18 -3.30 -4.60
CA SER A 26 -13.91 -4.51 -5.39
C SER A 26 -15.09 -5.47 -5.33
N ILE A 27 -15.58 -5.78 -4.13
CA ILE A 27 -16.71 -6.68 -3.91
C ILE A 27 -17.98 -6.11 -4.56
N SER A 28 -18.23 -4.80 -4.43
CA SER A 28 -19.37 -4.16 -5.09
C SER A 28 -19.28 -4.27 -6.62
N ASN A 29 -18.08 -4.15 -7.19
CA ASN A 29 -17.87 -4.31 -8.63
C ASN A 29 -18.07 -5.76 -9.07
N LEU A 30 -17.59 -6.74 -8.31
CA LEU A 30 -17.78 -8.17 -8.58
C LEU A 30 -19.27 -8.57 -8.50
N ILE A 31 -20.02 -8.05 -7.52
CA ILE A 31 -21.47 -8.25 -7.42
C ILE A 31 -22.18 -7.68 -8.65
N TRP A 32 -21.79 -6.48 -9.09
CA TRP A 32 -22.36 -5.87 -10.28
C TRP A 32 -22.04 -6.69 -11.55
N LEU A 33 -20.80 -7.13 -11.75
CA LEU A 33 -20.41 -7.99 -12.87
C LEU A 33 -21.23 -9.29 -12.89
N SER A 34 -21.38 -9.93 -11.73
CA SER A 34 -22.22 -11.13 -11.61
C SER A 34 -23.68 -10.87 -11.93
N SER A 35 -24.20 -9.66 -11.68
CA SER A 35 -25.60 -9.30 -11.98
C SER A 35 -25.89 -9.05 -13.46
N VAL A 36 -24.85 -8.90 -14.29
CA VAL A 36 -24.95 -8.72 -15.74
C VAL A 36 -24.40 -9.94 -16.50
N ASP A 37 -24.45 -11.11 -15.87
CA ASP A 37 -24.04 -12.42 -16.42
C ASP A 37 -22.57 -12.49 -16.88
N MET A 38 -21.69 -11.63 -16.34
CA MET A 38 -20.26 -11.73 -16.57
C MET A 38 -19.66 -12.84 -15.69
N PRO A 39 -18.70 -13.64 -16.22
CA PRO A 39 -18.10 -14.73 -15.47
C PRO A 39 -17.27 -14.21 -14.29
N VAL A 40 -17.70 -14.52 -13.08
CA VAL A 40 -16.98 -14.21 -11.84
C VAL A 40 -16.57 -15.51 -11.16
N THR A 41 -15.27 -15.82 -11.18
CA THR A 41 -14.70 -17.00 -10.52
C THR A 41 -14.03 -16.60 -9.21
N PHE A 42 -13.72 -17.59 -8.36
CA PHE A 42 -12.95 -17.36 -7.14
C PHE A 42 -11.57 -16.73 -7.41
N ILE A 43 -10.84 -17.25 -8.39
CA ILE A 43 -9.49 -16.75 -8.72
C ILE A 43 -9.55 -15.31 -9.27
N SER A 44 -10.45 -15.04 -10.21
CA SER A 44 -10.62 -13.67 -10.73
C SER A 44 -11.09 -12.70 -9.65
N SER A 45 -11.89 -13.14 -8.68
CA SER A 45 -12.30 -12.30 -7.55
C SER A 45 -11.13 -11.95 -6.65
N LEU A 46 -10.28 -12.93 -6.33
CA LEU A 46 -9.08 -12.72 -5.53
C LEU A 46 -8.12 -11.74 -6.22
N GLU A 47 -7.90 -11.94 -7.53
CA GLU A 47 -7.08 -11.07 -8.36
C GLU A 47 -7.58 -9.61 -8.33
N VAL A 48 -8.87 -9.40 -8.59
CA VAL A 48 -9.48 -8.06 -8.58
C VAL A 48 -9.31 -7.39 -7.22
N ILE A 49 -9.62 -8.09 -6.12
CA ILE A 49 -9.52 -7.51 -4.77
C ILE A 49 -8.07 -7.11 -4.45
N LEU A 50 -7.10 -7.97 -4.76
CA LEU A 50 -5.71 -7.73 -4.44
C LEU A 50 -5.09 -6.63 -5.32
N PHE A 51 -5.37 -6.64 -6.63
CA PHE A 51 -4.87 -5.59 -7.52
C PHE A 51 -5.58 -4.26 -7.32
N ASP A 52 -6.87 -4.21 -7.00
CA ASP A 52 -7.52 -2.96 -6.62
C ASP A 52 -6.93 -2.44 -5.30
N PHE A 53 -6.71 -3.33 -4.32
CA PHE A 53 -6.03 -2.92 -3.09
C PHE A 53 -4.67 -2.29 -3.37
N GLN A 54 -3.88 -2.81 -4.31
CA GLN A 54 -2.56 -2.25 -4.61
C GLN A 54 -2.61 -1.05 -5.59
N ARG A 55 -3.23 -1.21 -6.77
CA ARG A 55 -3.20 -0.22 -7.86
C ARG A 55 -4.12 0.95 -7.60
N LEU A 56 -5.37 0.69 -7.24
CA LEU A 56 -6.35 1.72 -6.91
C LEU A 56 -6.07 2.33 -5.52
N GLY A 57 -5.45 1.56 -4.62
CA GLY A 57 -5.10 2.05 -3.29
C GLY A 57 -4.07 3.19 -3.28
N PHE A 58 -3.10 3.24 -4.20
CA PHE A 58 -2.14 4.37 -4.29
C PHE A 58 -2.81 5.73 -4.58
N PRO A 59 -3.65 5.88 -5.63
CA PRO A 59 -4.41 7.11 -5.85
C PRO A 59 -5.33 7.45 -4.67
N LEU A 60 -6.03 6.46 -4.11
CA LEU A 60 -6.91 6.70 -2.96
C LEU A 60 -6.15 7.14 -1.72
N PHE A 61 -4.95 6.61 -1.50
CA PHE A 61 -4.08 7.01 -0.41
C PHE A 61 -3.74 8.51 -0.49
N ALA A 62 -3.41 9.00 -1.70
CA ALA A 62 -3.14 10.43 -1.91
C ALA A 62 -4.38 11.29 -1.63
N VAL A 63 -5.53 10.93 -2.21
CA VAL A 63 -6.79 11.66 -2.04
C VAL A 63 -7.23 11.69 -0.57
N PHE A 64 -7.20 10.54 0.11
CA PHE A 64 -7.63 10.43 1.51
C PHE A 64 -6.67 11.12 2.46
N THR A 65 -5.36 11.12 2.17
CA THR A 65 -4.38 11.89 2.96
C THR A 65 -4.72 13.38 2.95
N ILE A 66 -5.04 13.94 1.78
CA ILE A 66 -5.41 15.37 1.65
C ILE A 66 -6.73 15.64 2.39
N ALA A 67 -7.75 14.81 2.14
CA ALA A 67 -9.06 14.97 2.77
C ALA A 67 -8.97 14.89 4.31
N PHE A 68 -8.22 13.91 4.84
CA PHE A 68 -8.00 13.74 6.27
C PHE A 68 -7.14 14.86 6.87
N ALA A 69 -6.10 15.33 6.18
CA ALA A 69 -5.30 16.45 6.67
C ALA A 69 -6.17 17.68 6.93
N ILE A 70 -7.06 18.01 5.99
CA ILE A 70 -8.00 19.15 6.13
C ILE A 70 -9.00 18.86 7.26
N ALA A 71 -9.71 17.74 7.19
CA ALA A 71 -10.79 17.43 8.13
C ALA A 71 -10.31 17.29 9.57
N PHE A 72 -9.17 16.64 9.80
CA PHE A 72 -8.61 16.48 11.14
C PHE A 72 -8.01 17.77 11.69
N THR A 73 -7.50 18.67 10.83
CA THR A 73 -7.10 20.02 11.27
C THR A 73 -8.31 20.80 11.76
N VAL A 74 -9.42 20.78 11.00
CA VAL A 74 -10.68 21.43 11.40
C VAL A 74 -11.24 20.81 12.68
N ALA A 75 -11.27 19.49 12.80
CA ALA A 75 -11.69 18.80 14.02
C ALA A 75 -10.80 19.18 15.24
N GLY A 76 -9.49 19.27 15.04
CA GLY A 76 -8.56 19.73 16.06
C GLY A 76 -8.84 21.15 16.52
N LEU A 77 -9.14 22.07 15.60
CA LEU A 77 -9.54 23.45 15.95
C LEU A 77 -10.88 23.47 16.68
N LEU A 78 -11.91 22.78 16.19
CA LEU A 78 -13.22 22.69 16.84
C LEU A 78 -13.13 22.15 18.27
N SER A 79 -12.24 21.19 18.51
CA SER A 79 -12.04 20.62 19.84
C SER A 79 -11.48 21.61 20.87
N ARG A 80 -10.86 22.71 20.42
CA ARG A 80 -10.36 23.78 21.30
C ARG A 80 -11.43 24.79 21.68
N PHE A 81 -12.44 24.98 20.84
CA PHE A 81 -13.46 26.02 21.00
C PHE A 81 -14.83 25.50 21.42
N THR A 82 -15.02 24.18 21.46
CA THR A 82 -16.29 23.55 21.80
C THR A 82 -16.12 22.47 22.87
N LYS A 83 -17.23 22.05 23.48
CA LYS A 83 -17.26 20.89 24.38
C LYS A 83 -17.11 19.55 23.66
N TYR A 84 -17.15 19.55 22.33
CA TYR A 84 -17.06 18.35 21.51
C TYR A 84 -15.58 18.09 21.20
N GLY A 85 -15.13 16.87 21.43
CA GLY A 85 -13.75 16.47 21.23
C GLY A 85 -13.60 14.96 21.32
N GLY A 86 -12.36 14.50 21.38
CA GLY A 86 -12.07 13.09 21.54
C GLY A 86 -12.31 12.26 20.27
N ASN A 87 -12.38 10.94 20.45
CA ASN A 87 -12.51 9.95 19.39
C ASN A 87 -13.72 10.19 18.46
N ASN A 88 -14.88 10.53 19.03
CA ASN A 88 -16.13 10.68 18.27
C ASN A 88 -16.05 11.84 17.27
N LEU A 89 -15.41 12.96 17.65
CA LEU A 89 -15.26 14.11 16.75
C LEU A 89 -14.40 13.75 15.53
N TYR A 90 -13.26 13.09 15.75
CA TYR A 90 -12.39 12.67 14.66
C TYR A 90 -13.01 11.57 13.81
N ALA A 91 -13.75 10.64 14.40
CA ALA A 91 -14.47 9.60 13.67
C ALA A 91 -15.55 10.22 12.74
N LEU A 92 -16.36 11.15 13.24
CA LEU A 92 -17.32 11.88 12.41
C LEU A 92 -16.64 12.72 11.33
N ALA A 93 -15.52 13.38 11.65
CA ALA A 93 -14.72 14.12 10.67
C ALA A 93 -14.16 13.20 9.58
N GLY A 94 -13.71 11.99 9.92
CA GLY A 94 -13.24 10.99 8.97
C GLY A 94 -14.34 10.48 8.05
N ALA A 95 -15.53 10.20 8.60
CA ALA A 95 -16.71 9.82 7.81
C ALA A 95 -17.11 10.94 6.83
N ALA A 96 -17.17 12.19 7.30
CA ALA A 96 -17.47 13.35 6.48
C ALA A 96 -16.40 13.58 5.40
N ALA A 97 -15.13 13.45 5.74
CA ALA A 97 -14.02 13.60 4.80
C ALA A 97 -14.11 12.60 3.64
N ILE A 98 -14.39 11.31 3.94
CA ILE A 98 -14.59 10.31 2.88
C ILE A 98 -15.85 10.60 2.08
N GLY A 99 -16.96 10.97 2.71
CA GLY A 99 -18.19 11.33 2.00
C GLY A 99 -17.98 12.48 1.01
N VAL A 100 -17.31 13.55 1.45
CA VAL A 100 -16.96 14.69 0.59
C VAL A 100 -15.97 14.28 -0.50
N ALA A 101 -14.93 13.50 -0.17
CA ALA A 101 -13.95 13.04 -1.16
C ALA A 101 -14.60 12.20 -2.27
N LEU A 102 -15.55 11.32 -1.93
CA LEU A 102 -16.30 10.53 -2.91
C LEU A 102 -17.14 11.40 -3.85
N ILE A 103 -17.79 12.44 -3.32
CA ILE A 103 -18.55 13.40 -4.13
C ILE A 103 -17.61 14.17 -5.05
N LEU A 104 -16.54 14.75 -4.52
CA LEU A 104 -15.57 15.52 -5.31
C LEU A 104 -14.86 14.67 -6.36
N MET A 105 -14.56 13.40 -6.08
CA MET A 105 -14.02 12.49 -7.09
C MET A 105 -14.98 12.33 -8.27
N VAL A 106 -16.29 12.23 -8.02
CA VAL A 106 -17.29 12.14 -9.09
C VAL A 106 -17.45 13.49 -9.80
N GLU A 107 -17.71 14.57 -9.07
CA GLU A 107 -18.10 15.85 -9.66
C GLU A 107 -16.94 16.63 -10.27
N LEU A 108 -15.74 16.55 -9.68
CA LEU A 108 -14.60 17.38 -10.07
C LEU A 108 -13.54 16.64 -10.88
N LEU A 109 -13.29 15.36 -10.56
CA LEU A 109 -12.14 14.64 -11.12
C LEU A 109 -12.51 13.72 -12.28
N PHE A 110 -13.55 12.90 -12.12
CA PHE A 110 -13.79 11.78 -13.03
C PHE A 110 -15.11 11.88 -13.80
N GLN A 111 -16.06 12.70 -13.37
CA GLN A 111 -17.41 12.82 -13.95
C GLN A 111 -18.18 11.48 -14.02
N THR A 112 -17.71 10.47 -13.29
CA THR A 112 -18.31 9.14 -13.21
C THR A 112 -17.97 8.45 -11.88
N GLN A 113 -18.77 7.45 -11.52
CA GLN A 113 -18.58 6.64 -10.31
C GLN A 113 -17.58 5.51 -10.57
N LEU A 114 -16.30 5.87 -10.53
CA LEU A 114 -15.19 4.91 -10.70
C LEU A 114 -15.23 3.79 -9.66
N LEU A 115 -15.47 4.14 -8.39
CA LEU A 115 -15.54 3.16 -7.31
C LEU A 115 -16.88 2.44 -7.38
N GLY A 116 -16.87 1.13 -7.66
CA GLY A 116 -18.07 0.28 -7.68
C GLY A 116 -18.95 0.43 -6.44
N GLY A 117 -18.36 0.57 -5.24
CA GLY A 117 -19.10 0.81 -4.00
C GLY A 117 -19.86 2.15 -3.98
N ASN A 118 -19.39 3.17 -4.70
CA ASN A 118 -20.03 4.47 -4.78
C ASN A 118 -21.27 4.49 -5.70
N ARG A 119 -21.54 3.38 -6.42
CA ARG A 119 -22.71 3.26 -7.30
C ARG A 119 -24.01 2.95 -6.57
N THR A 120 -23.92 2.39 -5.37
CA THR A 120 -25.08 1.99 -4.57
C THR A 120 -25.15 2.79 -3.28
N PHE A 121 -26.35 2.93 -2.73
CA PHE A 121 -26.53 3.56 -1.42
C PHE A 121 -25.77 2.80 -0.32
N VAL A 122 -25.85 1.47 -0.33
CA VAL A 122 -25.20 0.60 0.67
C VAL A 122 -23.68 0.75 0.62
N GLY A 123 -23.06 0.74 -0.57
CA GLY A 123 -21.60 0.88 -0.67
C GLY A 123 -21.11 2.26 -0.23
N LYS A 124 -21.87 3.34 -0.48
CA LYS A 124 -21.57 4.68 0.07
C LYS A 124 -21.54 4.67 1.60
N ILE A 125 -22.53 4.04 2.24
CA ILE A 125 -22.57 3.92 3.70
C ILE A 125 -21.35 3.15 4.21
N PHE A 126 -20.96 2.05 3.58
CA PHE A 126 -19.76 1.32 3.97
C PHE A 126 -18.47 2.14 3.80
N HIS A 127 -18.36 2.96 2.75
CA HIS A 127 -17.23 3.88 2.62
C HIS A 127 -17.21 4.95 3.71
N TRP A 128 -18.37 5.48 4.11
CA TRP A 128 -18.45 6.43 5.23
C TRP A 128 -18.05 5.78 6.55
N ILE A 129 -18.47 4.53 6.79
CA ILE A 129 -18.04 3.73 7.94
C ILE A 129 -16.52 3.49 7.91
N ALA A 130 -15.93 3.23 6.74
CA ALA A 130 -14.47 3.11 6.60
C ALA A 130 -13.75 4.43 6.95
N GLY A 131 -14.32 5.57 6.55
CA GLY A 131 -13.86 6.90 6.97
C GLY A 131 -13.99 7.14 8.47
N PHE A 132 -15.09 6.69 9.07
CA PHE A 132 -15.32 6.74 10.51
C PHE A 132 -14.22 6.00 11.28
N PHE A 133 -13.93 4.76 10.89
CA PHE A 133 -12.84 4.00 11.50
C PHE A 133 -11.47 4.61 11.25
N GLY A 134 -11.24 5.23 10.09
CA GLY A 134 -10.04 6.03 9.82
C GLY A 134 -9.84 7.17 10.82
N GLY A 135 -10.88 7.96 11.07
CA GLY A 135 -10.88 9.04 12.05
C GLY A 135 -10.71 8.57 13.49
N TYR A 136 -11.36 7.45 13.85
CA TYR A 136 -11.17 6.82 15.15
C TYR A 136 -9.71 6.36 15.35
N PHE A 137 -9.14 5.71 14.33
CA PHE A 137 -7.75 5.26 14.34
C PHE A 137 -6.78 6.44 14.45
N PHE A 138 -7.01 7.52 13.69
CA PHE A 138 -6.24 8.77 13.81
C PHE A 138 -6.22 9.27 15.26
N TYR A 139 -7.38 9.35 15.92
CA TYR A 139 -7.46 9.81 17.30
C TYR A 139 -6.61 8.94 18.25
N ASN A 140 -6.70 7.61 18.13
CA ASN A 140 -5.86 6.68 18.91
C ASN A 140 -4.36 6.92 18.67
N LEU A 141 -3.96 7.21 17.42
CA LEU A 141 -2.57 7.53 17.11
C LEU A 141 -2.09 8.80 17.81
N ILE A 142 -2.91 9.85 17.83
CA ILE A 142 -2.52 11.15 18.43
C ILE A 142 -2.76 11.22 19.95
N SER A 143 -3.64 10.41 20.52
CA SER A 143 -3.95 10.42 21.96
C SER A 143 -2.86 9.79 22.83
N THR A 144 -1.95 9.04 22.20
CA THR A 144 -0.86 8.35 22.88
C THR A 144 0.47 9.02 22.53
N GLU A 145 1.42 9.04 23.48
CA GLU A 145 2.79 9.42 23.17
C GLU A 145 3.42 8.38 22.24
N ARG A 146 4.07 8.85 21.18
CA ARG A 146 4.66 7.99 20.15
C ARG A 146 6.17 8.20 20.13
N THR A 147 6.91 7.10 20.03
CA THR A 147 8.36 7.10 19.85
C THR A 147 8.70 6.87 18.37
N TYR A 148 9.99 6.79 18.04
CA TYR A 148 10.47 6.54 16.68
C TYR A 148 9.98 5.22 16.08
N THR A 149 9.61 4.24 16.92
CA THR A 149 9.08 2.96 16.46
C THR A 149 7.76 3.11 15.70
N PHE A 150 6.99 4.18 15.96
CA PHE A 150 5.79 4.48 15.17
C PHE A 150 6.13 4.83 13.72
N VAL A 151 7.18 5.64 13.52
CA VAL A 151 7.65 6.02 12.18
C VAL A 151 8.23 4.82 11.44
N VAL A 152 9.01 4.00 12.15
CA VAL A 152 9.55 2.74 11.62
C VAL A 152 8.43 1.81 11.14
N ARG A 153 7.37 1.65 11.95
CA ARG A 153 6.20 0.84 11.57
C ARG A 153 5.47 1.41 10.37
N PHE A 154 5.26 2.72 10.31
CA PHE A 154 4.61 3.35 9.17
C PHE A 154 5.39 3.09 7.86
N PHE A 155 6.68 3.43 7.83
CA PHE A 155 7.48 3.23 6.62
C PHE A 155 7.68 1.75 6.29
N GLY A 156 7.80 0.87 7.28
CA GLY A 156 7.87 -0.57 7.06
C GLY A 156 6.58 -1.14 6.47
N ILE A 157 5.41 -0.71 6.94
CA ILE A 157 4.11 -1.10 6.35
C ILE A 157 3.98 -0.54 4.93
N PHE A 158 4.32 0.73 4.74
CA PHE A 158 4.25 1.37 3.42
C PHE A 158 5.19 0.68 2.41
N TYR A 159 6.40 0.33 2.83
CA TYR A 159 7.33 -0.44 2.02
C TYR A 159 6.81 -1.83 1.69
N ALA A 160 6.25 -2.56 2.67
CA ALA A 160 5.63 -3.85 2.43
C ALA A 160 4.43 -3.74 1.45
N TYR A 161 3.65 -2.67 1.54
CA TYR A 161 2.55 -2.40 0.62
C TYR A 161 3.04 -2.13 -0.82
N VAL A 162 4.19 -1.46 -1.00
CA VAL A 162 4.85 -1.35 -2.31
C VAL A 162 5.29 -2.72 -2.83
N LEU A 163 5.96 -3.52 -1.99
CA LEU A 163 6.41 -4.87 -2.36
C LEU A 163 5.26 -5.82 -2.71
N LEU A 164 4.10 -5.66 -2.08
CA LEU A 164 2.90 -6.43 -2.41
C LEU A 164 2.56 -6.29 -3.90
N GLY A 165 2.74 -5.13 -4.51
CA GLY A 165 2.52 -4.95 -5.95
C GLY A 165 3.41 -5.83 -6.81
N LEU A 166 4.70 -5.93 -6.46
CA LEU A 166 5.63 -6.81 -7.14
C LEU A 166 5.23 -8.28 -6.95
N VAL A 167 4.90 -8.68 -5.73
CA VAL A 167 4.40 -10.04 -5.43
C VAL A 167 3.20 -10.38 -6.29
N LEU A 168 2.17 -9.52 -6.30
CA LEU A 168 0.95 -9.75 -7.08
C LEU A 168 1.25 -9.82 -8.58
N SER A 169 2.11 -8.94 -9.10
CA SER A 169 2.49 -8.94 -10.50
C SER A 169 3.16 -10.25 -10.93
N TRP A 170 4.07 -10.80 -10.13
CA TRP A 170 4.75 -12.06 -10.45
C TRP A 170 3.87 -13.30 -10.25
N VAL A 171 2.92 -13.26 -9.30
CA VAL A 171 1.99 -14.38 -9.05
C VAL A 171 0.88 -14.44 -10.10
N PHE A 172 0.25 -13.32 -10.43
CA PHE A 172 -0.95 -13.30 -11.26
C PHE A 172 -0.71 -12.83 -12.70
N THR A 173 0.26 -11.95 -12.94
CA THR A 173 0.54 -11.37 -14.27
C THR A 173 2.02 -11.49 -14.68
N PRO A 174 2.60 -12.70 -14.65
CA PRO A 174 4.05 -12.89 -14.77
C PRO A 174 4.65 -12.37 -16.08
N SER A 175 3.94 -12.47 -17.20
CA SER A 175 4.42 -11.95 -18.50
C SER A 175 4.60 -10.44 -18.47
N ALA A 176 3.66 -9.70 -17.87
CA ALA A 176 3.76 -8.25 -17.72
C ALA A 176 4.84 -7.88 -16.70
N ALA A 177 4.98 -8.65 -15.62
CA ALA A 177 6.04 -8.48 -14.64
C ALA A 177 7.41 -8.63 -15.31
N ALA A 178 7.64 -9.72 -16.02
CA ALA A 178 8.89 -10.02 -16.73
C ALA A 178 9.26 -8.94 -17.76
N ALA A 179 8.27 -8.40 -18.49
CA ALA A 179 8.47 -7.33 -19.46
C ALA A 179 9.05 -6.05 -18.82
N ASN A 180 8.64 -5.70 -17.60
CA ASN A 180 9.21 -4.55 -16.87
C ASN A 180 10.70 -4.73 -16.52
N PHE A 181 11.18 -5.97 -16.57
CA PHE A 181 12.57 -6.37 -16.29
C PHE A 181 13.34 -6.66 -17.60
N GLY A 182 12.74 -6.40 -18.76
CA GLY A 182 13.34 -6.58 -20.08
C GLY A 182 13.24 -7.98 -20.67
N PHE A 183 12.43 -8.87 -20.07
CA PHE A 183 12.24 -10.23 -20.56
C PHE A 183 10.95 -10.35 -21.37
N ILE A 184 11.04 -10.97 -22.54
CA ILE A 184 9.87 -11.52 -23.24
C ILE A 184 9.70 -12.95 -22.75
N LEU A 185 8.83 -13.15 -21.75
CA LEU A 185 8.73 -14.42 -21.03
C LEU A 185 8.51 -15.62 -21.96
N ASN A 186 7.67 -15.45 -22.98
CA ASN A 186 7.29 -16.52 -23.90
C ASN A 186 8.39 -16.90 -24.90
N ASP A 187 9.44 -16.08 -25.04
CA ASP A 187 10.58 -16.39 -25.91
C ASP A 187 11.62 -17.28 -25.19
N LEU A 188 11.49 -17.44 -23.87
CA LEU A 188 12.37 -18.28 -23.07
C LEU A 188 11.94 -19.74 -23.12
N SER A 189 12.90 -20.66 -22.96
CA SER A 189 12.58 -22.09 -22.78
C SER A 189 11.75 -22.32 -21.51
N ASP A 190 10.94 -23.37 -21.47
CA ASP A 190 10.10 -23.71 -20.31
C ASP A 190 10.90 -23.78 -19.00
N SER A 191 12.12 -24.31 -19.07
CA SER A 191 13.05 -24.36 -17.93
C SER A 191 13.48 -22.97 -17.45
N ALA A 192 13.76 -22.05 -18.37
CA ALA A 192 14.13 -20.68 -18.07
C ALA A 192 12.93 -19.88 -17.56
N GLN A 193 11.74 -20.08 -18.13
CA GLN A 193 10.50 -19.51 -17.60
C GLN A 193 10.25 -19.97 -16.17
N ASN A 194 10.32 -21.28 -15.91
CA ASN A 194 10.12 -21.82 -14.56
C ASN A 194 11.10 -21.23 -13.55
N ALA A 195 12.41 -21.20 -13.88
CA ALA A 195 13.43 -20.63 -13.03
C ALA A 195 13.15 -19.14 -12.74
N LEU A 196 12.86 -18.35 -13.77
CA LEU A 196 12.58 -16.92 -13.63
C LEU A 196 11.37 -16.67 -12.74
N LEU A 197 10.26 -17.36 -13.00
CA LEU A 197 9.02 -17.19 -12.24
C LEU A 197 9.19 -17.61 -10.78
N ARG A 198 9.79 -18.78 -10.54
CA ARG A 198 10.04 -19.28 -9.19
C ARG A 198 10.93 -18.33 -8.40
N ASP A 199 12.05 -17.91 -8.99
CA ASP A 199 13.09 -17.16 -8.29
C ASP A 199 12.64 -15.73 -7.98
N PHE A 200 12.07 -15.00 -8.95
CA PHE A 200 11.56 -13.66 -8.71
C PHE A 200 10.33 -13.65 -7.78
N THR A 201 9.43 -14.62 -7.91
CA THR A 201 8.29 -14.72 -6.98
C THR A 201 8.78 -14.99 -5.56
N SER A 202 9.69 -15.94 -5.37
CA SER A 202 10.26 -16.23 -4.05
C SER A 202 11.00 -15.03 -3.47
N PHE A 203 11.79 -14.34 -4.29
CA PHE A 203 12.53 -13.12 -3.92
C PHE A 203 11.61 -12.01 -3.40
N PHE A 204 10.55 -11.66 -4.14
CA PHE A 204 9.63 -10.60 -3.70
C PHE A 204 8.76 -11.02 -2.52
N VAL A 205 8.32 -12.28 -2.47
CA VAL A 205 7.56 -12.79 -1.32
C VAL A 205 8.41 -12.80 -0.06
N ALA A 206 9.67 -13.25 -0.12
CA ALA A 206 10.56 -13.28 1.04
C ALA A 206 10.83 -11.87 1.57
N THR A 207 11.15 -10.92 0.69
CA THR A 207 11.40 -9.52 1.10
C THR A 207 10.15 -8.84 1.65
N PHE A 208 8.97 -9.16 1.12
CA PHE A 208 7.68 -8.74 1.67
C PHE A 208 7.48 -9.28 3.10
N ILE A 209 7.66 -10.60 3.30
CA ILE A 209 7.50 -11.25 4.60
C ILE A 209 8.48 -10.68 5.63
N PHE A 210 9.76 -10.54 5.28
CA PHE A 210 10.76 -9.97 6.18
C PHE A 210 10.41 -8.54 6.58
N SER A 211 9.88 -7.73 5.66
CA SER A 211 9.43 -6.37 5.99
C SER A 211 8.29 -6.37 7.00
N ILE A 212 7.30 -7.26 6.84
CA ILE A 212 6.19 -7.42 7.79
C ILE A 212 6.70 -7.91 9.16
N LEU A 213 7.60 -8.90 9.18
CA LEU A 213 8.22 -9.37 10.41
C LEU A 213 9.01 -8.27 11.11
N GLY A 214 9.74 -7.43 10.36
CA GLY A 214 10.44 -6.26 10.87
C GLY A 214 9.49 -5.25 11.52
N VAL A 215 8.33 -4.97 10.90
CA VAL A 215 7.29 -4.09 11.47
C VAL A 215 6.74 -4.63 12.78
N ILE A 216 6.40 -5.92 12.81
CA ILE A 216 5.75 -6.56 13.98
C ILE A 216 6.73 -6.66 15.14
N THR A 217 7.92 -7.20 14.87
CA THR A 217 8.91 -7.53 15.91
C THR A 217 9.81 -6.36 16.28
N LEU A 218 9.90 -5.33 15.41
CA LEU A 218 10.90 -4.27 15.51
C LEU A 218 12.33 -4.80 15.62
N ASN A 219 12.60 -6.00 15.12
CA ASN A 219 13.95 -6.56 15.08
C ASN A 219 14.65 -6.06 13.79
N PRO A 220 15.77 -5.31 13.91
CA PRO A 220 16.48 -4.75 12.75
C PRO A 220 17.04 -5.83 11.82
N ALA A 221 17.27 -7.06 12.31
CA ALA A 221 17.76 -8.17 11.49
C ALA A 221 16.84 -8.45 10.30
N TRP A 222 15.51 -8.37 10.48
CA TRP A 222 14.58 -8.59 9.38
C TRP A 222 14.70 -7.55 8.27
N PHE A 223 14.86 -6.29 8.66
CA PHE A 223 15.05 -5.20 7.70
C PHE A 223 16.42 -5.28 7.01
N PHE A 224 17.48 -5.65 7.73
CA PHE A 224 18.79 -5.92 7.11
C PHE A 224 18.75 -7.10 6.14
N SER A 225 18.01 -8.17 6.45
CA SER A 225 17.85 -9.30 5.52
C SER A 225 17.29 -8.85 4.17
N VAL A 226 16.31 -7.94 4.17
CA VAL A 226 15.79 -7.33 2.93
C VAL A 226 16.89 -6.54 2.21
N GLY A 227 17.60 -5.67 2.93
CA GLY A 227 18.71 -4.89 2.38
C GLY A 227 19.78 -5.77 1.74
N ILE A 228 20.23 -6.82 2.44
CA ILE A 228 21.24 -7.78 1.97
C ILE A 228 20.81 -8.45 0.67
N ILE A 229 19.56 -8.89 0.58
CA ILE A 229 19.02 -9.53 -0.62
C ILE A 229 19.12 -8.59 -1.83
N TYR A 230 18.66 -7.34 -1.69
CA TYR A 230 18.67 -6.36 -2.77
C TYR A 230 20.08 -5.88 -3.13
N TYR A 231 20.95 -5.60 -2.15
CA TYR A 231 22.32 -5.22 -2.42
C TYR A 231 23.13 -6.37 -3.03
N GLY A 232 22.85 -7.61 -2.62
CA GLY A 232 23.39 -8.81 -3.24
C GLY A 232 23.00 -8.87 -4.71
N ALA A 233 21.71 -8.71 -5.03
CA ALA A 233 21.23 -8.68 -6.41
C ALA A 233 21.92 -7.57 -7.24
N ALA A 234 22.02 -6.35 -6.70
CA ALA A 234 22.73 -5.24 -7.34
C ALA A 234 24.21 -5.52 -7.58
N LEU A 235 24.89 -6.16 -6.63
CA LEU A 235 26.29 -6.57 -6.79
C LEU A 235 26.44 -7.64 -7.89
N PHE A 236 25.56 -8.64 -7.90
CA PHE A 236 25.60 -9.70 -8.91
C PHE A 236 25.16 -9.21 -10.31
N ASN A 237 24.37 -8.15 -10.39
CA ASN A 237 24.09 -7.44 -11.63
C ASN A 237 25.37 -6.84 -12.24
N LEU A 238 26.19 -6.17 -11.42
CA LEU A 238 27.50 -5.67 -11.86
C LEU A 238 28.45 -6.81 -12.26
N LEU A 239 28.44 -7.92 -11.53
CA LEU A 239 29.23 -9.10 -11.91
C LEU A 239 28.78 -9.69 -13.24
N ALA A 240 27.48 -9.75 -13.54
CA ALA A 240 26.98 -10.21 -14.84
C ALA A 240 27.52 -9.34 -15.99
N ILE A 241 27.55 -8.02 -15.81
CA ILE A 241 28.08 -7.08 -16.80
C ILE A 241 29.58 -7.27 -16.99
N TYR A 242 30.36 -7.19 -15.90
CA TYR A 242 31.82 -7.12 -16.00
C TYR A 242 32.51 -8.47 -16.14
N ALA A 243 31.93 -9.55 -15.61
CA ALA A 243 32.51 -10.90 -15.68
C ALA A 243 31.91 -11.77 -16.79
N HIS A 244 30.64 -11.54 -17.16
CA HIS A 244 29.94 -12.35 -18.17
C HIS A 244 29.53 -11.56 -19.42
N GLY A 245 29.86 -10.27 -19.51
CA GLY A 245 29.69 -9.45 -20.71
C GLY A 245 28.23 -9.13 -21.05
N THR A 246 27.31 -9.17 -20.07
CA THR A 246 25.91 -8.82 -20.30
C THR A 246 25.73 -7.32 -20.43
N SER A 247 24.64 -6.89 -21.09
CA SER A 247 24.26 -5.47 -21.11
C SER A 247 23.82 -4.98 -19.73
N TYR A 248 23.94 -3.67 -19.50
CA TYR A 248 23.38 -3.03 -18.31
C TYR A 248 21.86 -3.22 -18.25
N ASN A 249 21.36 -3.61 -17.07
CA ASN A 249 19.93 -3.74 -16.83
C ASN A 249 19.46 -2.69 -15.79
N GLN A 250 18.42 -1.92 -16.15
CA GLN A 250 17.86 -0.84 -15.33
C GLN A 250 17.34 -1.32 -13.96
N ILE A 251 17.08 -2.63 -13.80
CA ILE A 251 16.71 -3.26 -12.52
C ILE A 251 17.71 -2.89 -11.42
N TYR A 252 18.99 -2.71 -11.75
CA TYR A 252 20.04 -2.33 -10.83
C TYR A 252 19.65 -1.13 -9.94
N VAL A 253 19.03 -0.11 -10.53
CA VAL A 253 18.59 1.08 -9.77
C VAL A 253 17.48 0.73 -8.79
N GLY A 254 16.52 -0.09 -9.22
CA GLY A 254 15.44 -0.58 -8.38
C GLY A 254 15.95 -1.38 -7.19
N GLU A 255 16.96 -2.23 -7.40
CA GLU A 255 17.60 -3.02 -6.33
C GLU A 255 18.22 -2.11 -5.27
N ILE A 256 18.99 -1.09 -5.67
CA ILE A 256 19.58 -0.14 -4.72
C ILE A 256 18.49 0.60 -3.93
N ILE A 257 17.45 1.09 -4.60
CA ILE A 257 16.35 1.84 -3.95
C ILE A 257 15.60 0.93 -2.95
N LEU A 258 15.24 -0.28 -3.38
CA LEU A 258 14.48 -1.23 -2.57
C LEU A 258 15.30 -1.79 -1.41
N GLY A 259 16.63 -1.87 -1.51
CA GLY A 259 17.51 -2.25 -0.40
C GLY A 259 17.76 -1.11 0.60
N THR A 260 17.75 0.14 0.15
CA THR A 260 18.11 1.31 0.96
C THR A 260 17.09 1.59 2.06
N LEU A 261 15.80 1.69 1.72
CA LEU A 261 14.77 2.03 2.70
C LEU A 261 14.74 1.07 3.91
N PRO A 262 14.64 -0.26 3.76
CA PRO A 262 14.65 -1.16 4.91
C PRO A 262 15.96 -1.09 5.69
N THR A 263 17.11 -0.91 5.03
CA THR A 263 18.39 -0.72 5.73
C THR A 263 18.37 0.53 6.62
N LEU A 264 17.81 1.64 6.14
CA LEU A 264 17.64 2.85 6.96
C LEU A 264 16.70 2.63 8.14
N LEU A 265 15.62 1.85 7.96
CA LEU A 265 14.73 1.47 9.06
C LEU A 265 15.45 0.63 10.11
N ALA A 266 16.29 -0.32 9.68
CA ALA A 266 17.11 -1.14 10.57
C ALA A 266 18.08 -0.27 11.40
N LEU A 267 18.77 0.66 10.75
CA LEU A 267 19.69 1.60 11.41
C LEU A 267 18.96 2.50 12.41
N THR A 268 17.76 2.98 12.07
CA THR A 268 16.91 3.81 12.95
C THR A 268 16.43 3.06 14.20
N ILE A 269 16.39 1.72 14.17
CA ILE A 269 16.07 0.91 15.35
C ILE A 269 17.29 0.78 16.28
N ILE A 270 18.50 0.76 15.71
CA ILE A 270 19.75 0.57 16.46
C ILE A 270 20.24 1.87 17.10
N TYR A 271 20.16 2.98 16.36
CA TYR A 271 20.70 4.29 16.73
C TYR A 271 19.58 5.29 17.03
#